data_AF-A0A4T0X5Q2-F1
#
_entry.id   AF-A0A4T0X5Q2-F1
#
_cell.length_a   1.000
_cell.length_b   1.000
_cell.length_c   1.000
_cell.angle_alpha   90.00
_cell.angle_beta   90.00
_cell.angle_gamma   90.00
#
_symmetry.space_group_name_H-M   'P 1'
#
loop_
_entity.id
_entity.type
_entity.pdbx_description
1 polymer ?
#
loop_
_entity_poly.entity_id
_entity_poly.type
_entity_poly.pdbx_seq_one_letter_code
_entity_poly.pdbx_strand_id
1 'polypeptide(L)'
;MQRSTSNRTLSRKLSGISERKQSLSNLRNRISTVSIHDEDERIASSASSKSNRMRKKDQIEKFIESPQPLIDTSLSQLRHTILCEGLPESCPYRCYIWSILLRAAPIESEWYSGVVARGEVNATSIGSDSKYSKVGEKIKNDAFRTFQSNEKFWAKASKEEFIRILNAFAWCAIEGKEMDKVNLEESDLNDVSPYVQGMNVLLAPFLYVSRSEPQAFTLFYNLMMIQMPRYVTPTIHGTMDGVKLVEIVLKSVDPKLAEHLMKTRTSATLYALPSVLTLCACTPSLDELLKLWDFLFSFGVHMNIILIVSQLLLIRTELLNAKNPMSLLRQFPELKADKIIKLSLSITKSISDELNDLIVRHLFDDSVTELIDEYNP
;
A
#
# COMPACT_ATOMS: atom_id res chain seq x y z
N MET A 1 11.23 34.96 13.77
CA MET A 1 11.76 34.80 12.40
C MET A 1 11.82 33.34 11.90
N GLN A 2 11.36 32.34 12.67
CA GLN A 2 11.43 30.90 12.31
C GLN A 2 10.18 30.32 11.60
N ARG A 3 9.13 31.11 11.35
CA ARG A 3 7.93 30.64 10.62
C ARG A 3 8.11 30.59 9.09
N SER A 4 9.14 31.22 8.52
CA SER A 4 9.31 31.30 7.05
C SER A 4 10.12 30.14 6.46
N THR A 5 10.90 29.41 7.26
CA THR A 5 11.68 28.25 6.81
C THR A 5 10.83 27.00 6.65
N SER A 6 9.88 26.74 7.57
CA SER A 6 8.98 25.58 7.49
C SER A 6 8.04 25.63 6.26
N ASN A 7 7.52 26.83 5.91
CA ASN A 7 6.73 27.04 4.69
C ASN A 7 7.55 26.91 3.39
N ARG A 8 8.85 27.24 3.42
CA ARG A 8 9.75 27.03 2.27
C ARG A 8 10.04 25.54 2.02
N THR A 9 10.15 24.74 3.09
CA THR A 9 10.34 23.29 2.98
C THR A 9 9.07 22.58 2.50
N LEU A 10 7.88 23.05 2.92
CA LEU A 10 6.60 22.56 2.39
C LEU A 10 6.39 22.95 0.91
N SER A 11 6.77 24.17 0.53
CA SER A 11 6.68 24.66 -0.86
C SER A 11 7.62 23.94 -1.82
N ARG A 12 8.83 23.55 -1.38
CA ARG A 12 9.74 22.67 -2.13
C ARG A 12 9.24 21.21 -2.20
N LYS A 13 8.40 20.78 -1.25
CA LYS A 13 7.77 19.46 -1.26
C LYS A 13 6.56 19.39 -2.21
N LEU A 14 5.83 20.49 -2.39
CA LEU A 14 4.80 20.59 -3.44
C LEU A 14 5.40 20.55 -4.85
N SER A 15 6.61 21.09 -5.04
CA SER A 15 7.32 20.98 -6.33
C SER A 15 7.81 19.55 -6.60
N GLY A 16 8.37 18.83 -5.62
CA GLY A 16 8.75 17.42 -5.78
C GLY A 16 7.56 16.45 -6.00
N ILE A 17 6.39 16.77 -5.42
CA ILE A 17 5.14 16.05 -5.70
C ILE A 17 4.58 16.43 -7.09
N SER A 18 4.80 17.65 -7.56
CA SER A 18 4.49 18.08 -8.93
C SER A 18 5.40 17.40 -9.96
N GLU A 19 6.67 17.17 -9.64
CA GLU A 19 7.62 16.37 -10.44
C GLU A 19 7.21 14.89 -10.49
N ARG A 20 6.68 14.33 -9.38
CA ARG A 20 6.11 12.96 -9.37
C ARG A 20 4.76 12.86 -10.10
N LYS A 21 3.94 13.92 -10.16
CA LYS A 21 2.78 13.98 -11.08
C LYS A 21 3.24 13.96 -12.54
N GLN A 22 4.44 14.46 -12.80
CA GLN A 22 5.06 14.48 -14.11
C GLN A 22 5.52 13.10 -14.56
N SER A 23 5.76 12.12 -13.67
CA SER A 23 6.32 10.82 -14.07
C SER A 23 5.37 9.97 -14.93
N LEU A 24 4.08 9.92 -14.61
CA LEU A 24 3.07 9.26 -15.46
C LEU A 24 2.76 10.08 -16.73
N SER A 25 2.78 11.42 -16.67
CA SER A 25 2.58 12.25 -17.86
C SER A 25 3.81 12.30 -18.79
N ASN A 26 5.02 12.08 -18.27
CA ASN A 26 6.26 12.01 -19.03
C ASN A 26 6.43 10.63 -19.68
N LEU A 27 5.93 9.56 -19.02
CA LEU A 27 5.76 8.25 -19.65
C LEU A 27 4.68 8.30 -20.75
N ARG A 28 3.62 9.09 -20.56
CA ARG A 28 2.54 9.37 -21.52
C ARG A 28 3.00 10.17 -22.75
N ASN A 29 3.83 11.20 -22.58
CA ASN A 29 4.16 12.17 -23.64
C ASN A 29 5.34 11.77 -24.55
N ARG A 30 6.01 10.64 -24.31
CA ARG A 30 7.22 10.25 -25.06
C ARG A 30 7.03 9.08 -26.03
N ILE A 31 5.84 8.50 -26.10
CA ILE A 31 5.49 7.44 -27.08
C ILE A 31 4.11 7.74 -27.66
N SER A 32 4.05 8.64 -28.64
CA SER A 32 2.83 8.90 -29.43
C SER A 32 3.18 9.47 -30.80
N THR A 33 3.39 8.60 -31.79
CA THR A 33 3.11 8.90 -33.19
C THR A 33 2.70 7.62 -33.89
N VAL A 34 1.40 7.30 -33.92
CA VAL A 34 0.67 6.80 -35.10
C VAL A 34 -0.83 7.06 -34.85
N SER A 35 -1.46 7.78 -35.77
CA SER A 35 -2.89 8.12 -35.81
C SER A 35 -3.63 7.12 -36.69
N ILE A 36 -4.79 6.59 -36.28
CA ILE A 36 -5.85 6.06 -37.19
C ILE A 36 -7.24 6.33 -36.60
N HIS A 37 -8.17 6.65 -37.51
CA HIS A 37 -9.53 7.19 -37.40
C HIS A 37 -10.65 6.27 -36.86
N ASP A 38 -11.77 6.94 -36.60
CA ASP A 38 -13.12 6.60 -36.08
C ASP A 38 -13.98 5.58 -36.85
N GLU A 39 -15.14 5.29 -36.22
CA GLU A 39 -16.37 4.56 -36.59
C GLU A 39 -16.42 3.12 -36.02
N ASP A 40 -17.42 2.70 -35.22
CA ASP A 40 -18.85 2.73 -35.52
C ASP A 40 -19.78 2.59 -34.29
N GLU A 41 -21.01 3.06 -34.46
CA GLU A 41 -22.07 3.21 -33.46
C GLU A 41 -23.13 2.07 -33.54
N ARG A 42 -23.74 1.73 -32.39
CA ARG A 42 -25.07 1.10 -32.16
C ARG A 42 -25.27 -0.38 -32.53
N ILE A 43 -25.56 -1.22 -31.52
CA ILE A 43 -26.84 -1.97 -31.39
C ILE A 43 -27.09 -2.26 -29.89
N ALA A 44 -28.12 -1.66 -29.29
CA ALA A 44 -28.68 -2.15 -28.03
C ALA A 44 -30.19 -1.88 -27.99
N SER A 45 -30.99 -2.92 -28.16
CA SER A 45 -32.42 -2.89 -27.86
C SER A 45 -32.86 -4.18 -27.17
N SER A 46 -33.60 -3.97 -26.08
CA SER A 46 -34.50 -4.92 -25.39
C SER A 46 -33.88 -5.93 -24.42
N ALA A 47 -33.94 -5.59 -23.13
CA ALA A 47 -34.22 -6.56 -22.07
C ALA A 47 -34.92 -5.87 -20.88
N SER A 48 -35.94 -6.56 -20.38
CA SER A 48 -37.05 -6.10 -19.56
C SER A 48 -36.73 -5.40 -18.23
N SER A 49 -37.55 -4.40 -17.92
CA SER A 49 -37.64 -3.70 -16.64
C SER A 49 -38.02 -4.63 -15.48
N LYS A 50 -37.04 -5.08 -14.70
CA LYS A 50 -37.25 -5.27 -13.27
C LYS A 50 -36.99 -3.93 -12.60
N SER A 51 -37.95 -3.46 -11.80
CA SER A 51 -37.81 -2.27 -10.96
C SER A 51 -36.63 -2.47 -9.99
N ASN A 52 -35.42 -2.10 -10.44
CA ASN A 52 -34.24 -2.01 -9.61
C ASN A 52 -34.44 -0.85 -8.64
N ARG A 53 -34.86 -1.17 -7.41
CA ARG A 53 -34.89 -0.19 -6.33
C ARG A 53 -33.44 0.20 -6.06
N MET A 54 -33.00 1.28 -6.67
CA MET A 54 -31.62 1.77 -6.62
C MET A 54 -31.24 2.00 -5.15
N ARG A 55 -30.11 1.44 -4.69
CA ARG A 55 -29.63 1.63 -3.31
C ARG A 55 -29.53 3.13 -3.02
N LYS A 56 -30.04 3.57 -1.87
CA LYS A 56 -29.86 4.96 -1.41
C LYS A 56 -28.38 5.22 -1.14
N LYS A 57 -27.79 6.16 -1.87
CA LYS A 57 -26.42 6.60 -1.67
C LYS A 57 -26.27 7.27 -0.30
N ASP A 58 -25.23 6.91 0.43
CA ASP A 58 -24.88 7.55 1.70
C ASP A 58 -24.17 8.90 1.48
N GLN A 59 -23.73 9.55 2.56
CA GLN A 59 -23.11 10.86 2.47
C GLN A 59 -21.76 10.83 1.77
N ILE A 60 -20.93 9.83 2.05
CA ILE A 60 -19.57 9.70 1.48
C ILE A 60 -19.67 9.44 -0.02
N GLU A 61 -20.57 8.55 -0.44
CA GLU A 61 -20.78 8.25 -1.86
C GLU A 61 -21.25 9.47 -2.64
N LYS A 62 -22.21 10.24 -2.08
CA LYS A 62 -22.65 11.49 -2.71
C LYS A 62 -21.53 12.52 -2.77
N PHE A 63 -20.70 12.58 -1.73
CA PHE A 63 -19.58 13.51 -1.67
C PHE A 63 -18.61 13.27 -2.83
N ILE A 64 -18.15 12.04 -3.03
CA ILE A 64 -17.17 11.73 -4.10
C ILE A 64 -17.73 11.84 -5.52
N GLU A 65 -19.04 11.85 -5.70
CA GLU A 65 -19.70 12.09 -7.00
C GLU A 65 -19.94 13.57 -7.29
N SER A 66 -19.86 14.42 -6.27
CA SER A 66 -20.10 15.86 -6.42
C SER A 66 -18.82 16.59 -6.85
N PRO A 67 -18.93 17.69 -7.62
CA PRO A 67 -17.78 18.52 -7.97
C PRO A 67 -17.05 19.02 -6.72
N GLN A 68 -15.73 18.87 -6.68
CA GLN A 68 -14.88 19.31 -5.58
C GLN A 68 -14.11 20.57 -6.00
N PRO A 69 -14.62 21.80 -5.71
CA PRO A 69 -13.98 23.03 -6.16
C PRO A 69 -12.65 23.30 -5.45
N LEU A 70 -12.51 22.87 -4.19
CA LEU A 70 -11.32 23.08 -3.36
C LEU A 70 -10.72 21.73 -2.94
N ILE A 71 -9.83 21.19 -3.78
CA ILE A 71 -9.30 19.82 -3.67
C ILE A 71 -8.74 19.51 -2.26
N ASP A 72 -7.91 20.39 -1.70
CA ASP A 72 -7.25 20.11 -0.41
C ASP A 72 -8.23 20.10 0.77
N THR A 73 -9.18 21.05 0.77
CA THR A 73 -10.24 21.12 1.78
C THR A 73 -11.17 19.92 1.67
N SER A 74 -11.59 19.58 0.44
CA SER A 74 -12.43 18.41 0.17
C SER A 74 -11.75 17.09 0.57
N LEU A 75 -10.46 16.94 0.31
CA LEU A 75 -9.69 15.77 0.71
C LEU A 75 -9.59 15.66 2.23
N SER A 76 -9.39 16.80 2.92
CA SER A 76 -9.34 16.85 4.38
C SER A 76 -10.67 16.49 5.01
N GLN A 77 -11.77 16.99 4.44
CA GLN A 77 -13.13 16.64 4.85
C GLN A 77 -13.40 15.14 4.66
N LEU A 78 -13.07 14.58 3.49
CA LEU A 78 -13.26 13.15 3.21
C LEU A 78 -12.51 12.28 4.22
N ARG A 79 -11.22 12.59 4.46
CA ARG A 79 -10.41 11.88 5.46
C ARG A 79 -11.02 11.97 6.84
N HIS A 80 -11.42 13.17 7.28
CA HIS A 80 -12.04 13.37 8.58
C HIS A 80 -13.32 12.52 8.72
N THR A 81 -14.20 12.54 7.72
CA THR A 81 -15.43 11.74 7.74
C THR A 81 -15.12 10.25 7.84
N ILE A 82 -14.18 9.71 7.06
CA ILE A 82 -13.81 8.28 7.14
C ILE A 82 -13.20 7.94 8.50
N LEU A 83 -12.35 8.82 9.07
CA LEU A 83 -11.72 8.59 10.37
C LEU A 83 -12.72 8.63 11.53
N CYS A 84 -13.80 9.41 11.42
CA CYS A 84 -14.83 9.51 12.45
C CYS A 84 -15.95 8.47 12.31
N GLU A 85 -16.39 8.19 11.09
CA GLU A 85 -17.61 7.40 10.82
C GLU A 85 -17.29 6.02 10.20
N GLY A 86 -16.10 5.84 9.63
CA GLY A 86 -15.75 4.66 8.84
C GLY A 86 -16.46 4.61 7.48
N LEU A 87 -16.14 3.57 6.71
CA LEU A 87 -16.93 3.20 5.54
C LEU A 87 -17.96 2.12 5.90
N PRO A 88 -19.06 1.99 5.15
CA PRO A 88 -19.98 0.86 5.31
C PRO A 88 -19.26 -0.49 5.20
N GLU A 89 -19.73 -1.48 5.95
CA GLU A 89 -19.17 -2.84 5.91
C GLU A 89 -19.18 -3.40 4.48
N SER A 90 -20.35 -3.37 3.84
CA SER A 90 -20.51 -3.60 2.40
C SER A 90 -20.44 -2.27 1.65
N CYS A 91 -19.23 -1.78 1.38
CA CYS A 91 -19.00 -0.53 0.66
C CYS A 91 -18.74 -0.79 -0.84
N PRO A 92 -19.70 -0.48 -1.75
CA PRO A 92 -19.55 -0.73 -3.19
C PRO A 92 -18.68 0.31 -3.90
N TYR A 93 -18.26 1.35 -3.20
CA TYR A 93 -17.45 2.46 -3.72
C TYR A 93 -16.07 2.56 -3.04
N ARG A 94 -15.67 1.54 -2.26
CA ARG A 94 -14.39 1.49 -1.53
C ARG A 94 -13.20 1.69 -2.48
N CYS A 95 -13.21 1.06 -3.64
CA CYS A 95 -12.13 1.23 -4.62
C CYS A 95 -11.93 2.68 -5.06
N TYR A 96 -13.01 3.46 -5.21
CA TYR A 96 -12.92 4.87 -5.58
C TYR A 96 -12.40 5.74 -4.43
N ILE A 97 -12.79 5.43 -3.20
CA ILE A 97 -12.24 6.09 -2.00
C ILE A 97 -10.72 5.85 -1.94
N TRP A 98 -10.29 4.60 -2.11
CA TRP A 98 -8.88 4.27 -2.13
C TRP A 98 -8.15 4.92 -3.30
N SER A 99 -8.80 5.04 -4.47
CA SER A 99 -8.23 5.76 -5.62
C SER A 99 -7.95 7.22 -5.27
N ILE A 100 -8.89 7.89 -4.60
CA ILE A 100 -8.73 9.29 -4.15
C ILE A 100 -7.61 9.39 -3.10
N LEU A 101 -7.65 8.56 -2.06
CA LEU A 101 -6.73 8.63 -0.94
C LEU A 101 -5.28 8.29 -1.31
N LEU A 102 -5.09 7.33 -2.22
CA LEU A 102 -3.78 6.93 -2.76
C LEU A 102 -3.34 7.78 -3.97
N ARG A 103 -4.16 8.76 -4.38
CA ARG A 103 -3.94 9.60 -5.57
C ARG A 103 -3.76 8.78 -6.86
N ALA A 104 -4.45 7.64 -6.94
CA ALA A 104 -4.46 6.73 -8.08
C ALA A 104 -5.47 7.21 -9.11
N ALA A 105 -5.00 8.02 -10.05
CA ALA A 105 -5.79 8.46 -11.19
C ALA A 105 -6.09 7.28 -12.12
N PRO A 106 -7.27 7.24 -12.77
CA PRO A 106 -7.58 6.21 -13.76
C PRO A 106 -6.52 6.17 -14.87
N ILE A 107 -6.15 4.96 -15.28
CA ILE A 107 -5.25 4.73 -16.41
C ILE A 107 -6.04 4.32 -17.65
N GLU A 108 -5.48 4.59 -18.82
CA GLU A 108 -6.04 4.15 -20.10
C GLU A 108 -5.92 2.63 -20.21
N SER A 109 -7.05 1.97 -20.51
CA SER A 109 -7.10 0.50 -20.64
C SER A 109 -6.16 -0.02 -21.72
N GLU A 110 -5.94 0.75 -22.79
CA GLU A 110 -5.05 0.39 -23.89
C GLU A 110 -3.59 0.34 -23.42
N TRP A 111 -3.16 1.34 -22.65
CA TRP A 111 -1.82 1.35 -22.05
C TRP A 111 -1.61 0.13 -21.16
N TYR A 112 -2.57 -0.16 -20.26
CA TYR A 112 -2.48 -1.32 -19.38
C TYR A 112 -2.44 -2.63 -20.16
N SER A 113 -3.27 -2.75 -21.20
CA SER A 113 -3.30 -3.92 -22.09
C SER A 113 -1.95 -4.11 -22.79
N GLY A 114 -1.31 -3.03 -23.23
CA GLY A 114 0.05 -3.07 -23.79
C GLY A 114 1.10 -3.57 -22.79
N VAL A 115 1.00 -3.19 -21.51
CA VAL A 115 1.89 -3.71 -20.44
C VAL A 115 1.63 -5.20 -20.22
N VAL A 116 0.37 -5.61 -20.10
CA VAL A 116 -0.02 -7.01 -19.94
C VAL A 116 0.42 -7.88 -21.12
N ALA A 117 0.40 -7.34 -22.35
CA ALA A 117 0.79 -8.06 -23.56
C ALA A 117 2.27 -8.51 -23.57
N ARG A 118 3.13 -7.90 -22.74
CA ARG A 118 4.51 -8.35 -22.52
C ARG A 118 4.59 -9.74 -21.87
N GLY A 119 3.51 -10.14 -21.20
CA GLY A 119 3.39 -11.44 -20.55
C GLY A 119 4.28 -11.56 -19.32
N GLU A 120 4.67 -12.79 -19.02
CA GLU A 120 5.49 -13.11 -17.85
C GLU A 120 6.93 -12.60 -18.00
N VAL A 121 7.48 -12.06 -16.91
CA VAL A 121 8.91 -11.72 -16.83
C VAL A 121 9.72 -13.00 -16.65
N ASN A 122 10.41 -13.44 -17.71
CA ASN A 122 11.20 -14.66 -17.73
C ASN A 122 12.40 -14.55 -18.68
N ALA A 123 13.28 -15.56 -18.69
CA ALA A 123 14.46 -15.58 -19.56
C ALA A 123 14.15 -15.36 -21.06
N THR A 124 12.98 -15.77 -21.54
CA THR A 124 12.59 -15.57 -22.94
C THR A 124 12.18 -14.13 -23.22
N SER A 125 11.51 -13.47 -22.27
CA SER A 125 11.01 -12.10 -22.46
C SER A 125 12.04 -11.01 -22.15
N ILE A 126 12.97 -11.24 -21.20
CA ILE A 126 14.00 -10.25 -20.81
C ILE A 126 15.45 -10.68 -21.12
N GLY A 127 15.64 -11.85 -21.72
CA GLY A 127 16.97 -12.43 -21.97
C GLY A 127 17.49 -13.27 -20.79
N SER A 128 18.23 -14.33 -21.10
CA SER A 128 18.75 -15.29 -20.12
C SER A 128 19.70 -14.67 -19.10
N ASP A 129 20.47 -13.67 -19.54
CA ASP A 129 21.55 -13.07 -18.75
C ASP A 129 21.03 -11.96 -17.83
N SER A 130 19.75 -11.59 -17.96
CA SER A 130 19.12 -10.62 -17.08
C SER A 130 18.96 -11.20 -15.67
N LYS A 131 19.35 -10.40 -14.65
CA LYS A 131 19.15 -10.73 -13.24
C LYS A 131 17.66 -10.88 -12.86
N TYR A 132 16.75 -10.44 -13.72
CA TYR A 132 15.29 -10.50 -13.51
C TYR A 132 14.62 -11.69 -14.21
N SER A 133 15.38 -12.55 -14.91
CA SER A 133 14.87 -13.71 -15.66
C SER A 133 14.06 -14.74 -14.86
N LYS A 134 14.09 -14.65 -13.52
CA LYS A 134 13.37 -15.52 -12.58
C LYS A 134 12.22 -14.84 -11.83
N VAL A 135 11.89 -13.59 -12.15
CA VAL A 135 10.85 -12.82 -11.45
C VAL A 135 9.47 -13.44 -11.63
N GLY A 136 9.09 -13.82 -12.85
CA GLY A 136 7.80 -14.46 -13.14
C GLY A 136 7.60 -15.78 -12.41
N GLU A 137 8.66 -16.59 -12.29
CA GLU A 137 8.65 -17.85 -11.52
C GLU A 137 8.38 -17.58 -10.03
N LYS A 138 9.05 -16.57 -9.45
CA LYS A 138 8.81 -16.14 -8.05
C LYS A 138 7.38 -15.67 -7.85
N ILE A 139 6.85 -14.86 -8.76
CA ILE A 139 5.46 -14.38 -8.73
C ILE A 139 4.48 -15.56 -8.74
N LYS A 140 4.67 -16.54 -9.64
CA LYS A 140 3.80 -17.72 -9.73
C LYS A 140 3.83 -18.56 -8.46
N ASN A 141 5.02 -18.81 -7.91
CA ASN A 141 5.18 -19.57 -6.66
C ASN A 141 4.49 -18.88 -5.49
N ASP A 142 4.60 -17.56 -5.40
CA ASP A 142 3.94 -16.77 -4.37
C ASP A 142 2.43 -16.71 -4.54
N ALA A 143 1.96 -16.43 -5.77
CA ALA A 143 0.54 -16.43 -6.08
C ALA A 143 -0.12 -17.78 -5.75
N PHE A 144 0.58 -18.90 -5.99
CA PHE A 144 0.08 -20.22 -5.63
C PHE A 144 -0.23 -20.36 -4.15
N ARG A 145 0.61 -19.83 -3.25
CA ARG A 145 0.45 -19.92 -1.78
C ARG A 145 -0.41 -18.83 -1.14
N THR A 146 -0.89 -17.86 -1.91
CA THR A 146 -1.56 -16.65 -1.41
C THR A 146 -3.06 -16.89 -1.23
N PHE A 147 -3.62 -16.60 -0.06
CA PHE A 147 -5.07 -16.69 0.21
C PHE A 147 -5.72 -18.04 -0.19
N GLN A 148 -4.98 -19.16 -0.22
CA GLN A 148 -5.46 -20.45 -0.76
C GLN A 148 -6.80 -20.90 -0.16
N SER A 149 -7.00 -20.69 1.14
CA SER A 149 -8.23 -21.11 1.85
C SER A 149 -9.29 -20.01 1.94
N ASN A 150 -9.12 -18.87 1.27
CA ASN A 150 -10.07 -17.76 1.34
C ASN A 150 -11.04 -17.78 0.15
N GLU A 151 -12.11 -18.56 0.29
CA GLU A 151 -13.16 -18.69 -0.74
C GLU A 151 -13.82 -17.35 -1.07
N LYS A 152 -14.03 -16.49 -0.07
CA LYS A 152 -14.65 -15.16 -0.25
C LYS A 152 -13.83 -14.28 -1.19
N PHE A 153 -12.50 -14.35 -1.08
CA PHE A 153 -11.57 -13.63 -1.95
C PHE A 153 -11.64 -14.16 -3.39
N TRP A 154 -11.46 -15.47 -3.56
CA TRP A 154 -11.44 -16.10 -4.90
C TRP A 154 -12.79 -16.11 -5.62
N ALA A 155 -13.90 -15.87 -4.90
CA ALA A 155 -15.19 -15.62 -5.53
C ALA A 155 -15.25 -14.30 -6.32
N LYS A 156 -14.30 -13.38 -6.12
CA LYS A 156 -14.24 -12.07 -6.79
C LYS A 156 -13.00 -11.81 -7.62
N ALA A 157 -12.00 -12.69 -7.54
CA ALA A 157 -10.71 -12.53 -8.19
C ALA A 157 -10.31 -13.82 -8.88
N SER A 158 -9.65 -13.73 -10.03
CA SER A 158 -9.00 -14.88 -10.66
C SER A 158 -7.50 -14.90 -10.36
N LYS A 159 -6.93 -16.10 -10.38
CA LYS A 159 -5.48 -16.29 -10.18
C LYS A 159 -4.69 -15.69 -11.35
N GLU A 160 -5.28 -15.70 -12.54
CA GLU A 160 -4.70 -15.18 -13.76
C GLU A 160 -4.58 -13.66 -13.70
N GLU A 161 -5.63 -12.94 -13.28
CA GLU A 161 -5.58 -11.48 -13.03
C GLU A 161 -4.49 -11.13 -12.01
N PHE A 162 -4.43 -11.89 -10.92
CA PHE A 162 -3.46 -11.67 -9.86
C PHE A 162 -2.00 -11.79 -10.35
N ILE A 163 -1.70 -12.81 -11.16
CA ILE A 163 -0.38 -13.00 -11.76
C ILE A 163 -0.08 -11.93 -12.81
N ARG A 164 -1.06 -11.54 -13.63
CA ARG A 164 -0.89 -10.49 -14.65
C ARG A 164 -0.54 -9.14 -14.03
N ILE A 165 -1.27 -8.71 -12.99
CA ILE A 165 -0.99 -7.43 -12.31
C ILE A 165 0.43 -7.40 -11.73
N LEU A 166 0.88 -8.48 -11.08
CA LEU A 166 2.23 -8.55 -10.51
C LEU A 166 3.32 -8.51 -11.60
N ASN A 167 3.11 -9.19 -12.74
CA ASN A 167 4.04 -9.11 -13.87
C ASN A 167 4.01 -7.72 -14.54
N ALA A 168 2.84 -7.10 -14.65
CA ALA A 168 2.70 -5.74 -15.19
C ALA A 168 3.46 -4.73 -14.32
N PHE A 169 3.38 -4.86 -12.99
CA PHE A 169 4.19 -4.05 -12.08
C PHE A 169 5.69 -4.29 -12.30
N ALA A 170 6.10 -5.57 -12.40
CA ALA A 170 7.49 -5.93 -12.61
C ALA A 170 8.05 -5.32 -13.91
N TRP A 171 7.30 -5.38 -15.02
CA TRP A 171 7.67 -4.70 -16.27
C TRP A 171 7.84 -3.20 -16.10
N CYS A 172 6.90 -2.53 -15.43
CA CYS A 172 7.00 -1.09 -15.18
C CYS A 172 8.26 -0.73 -14.38
N ALA A 173 8.62 -1.53 -13.37
CA ALA A 173 9.82 -1.33 -12.56
C ALA A 173 11.12 -1.55 -13.37
N ILE A 174 11.14 -2.57 -14.23
CA ILE A 174 12.29 -2.89 -15.08
C ILE A 174 12.50 -1.78 -16.12
N GLU A 175 11.46 -1.45 -16.87
CA GLU A 175 11.53 -0.47 -17.98
C GLU A 175 11.79 0.94 -17.46
N GLY A 176 11.22 1.30 -16.30
CA GLY A 176 11.52 2.57 -15.64
C GLY A 176 13.03 2.72 -15.37
N LYS A 177 13.66 1.65 -14.86
CA LYS A 177 15.10 1.66 -14.58
C LYS A 177 15.97 1.72 -15.84
N GLU A 178 15.55 1.08 -16.93
CA GLU A 178 16.26 1.17 -18.21
C GLU A 178 16.19 2.59 -18.79
N MET A 179 15.03 3.24 -18.63
CA MET A 179 14.83 4.62 -19.06
C MET A 179 15.72 5.61 -18.29
N ASP A 180 15.83 5.48 -16.97
CA ASP A 180 16.67 6.37 -16.14
C ASP A 180 18.14 6.28 -16.53
N LYS A 181 18.64 5.07 -16.83
CA LYS A 181 20.01 4.86 -17.33
C LYS A 181 20.25 5.54 -18.67
N VAL A 182 19.29 5.48 -19.58
CA VAL A 182 19.40 6.11 -20.90
C VAL A 182 19.40 7.64 -20.77
N ASN A 183 18.63 8.19 -19.84
CA ASN A 183 18.55 9.64 -19.62
C ASN A 183 19.74 10.22 -18.84
N LEU A 184 20.73 9.40 -18.45
CA LEU A 184 21.89 9.80 -17.63
C LEU A 184 21.47 10.51 -16.31
N GLU A 185 20.27 10.23 -15.83
CA GLU A 185 19.84 10.66 -14.52
C GLU A 185 20.41 9.66 -13.51
N GLU A 186 21.56 10.00 -12.90
CA GLU A 186 22.05 9.35 -11.68
C GLU A 186 21.09 9.68 -10.54
N SER A 187 19.88 9.10 -10.56
CA SER A 187 19.02 9.09 -9.40
C SER A 187 19.34 7.82 -8.60
N ASP A 188 20.09 7.98 -7.52
CA ASP A 188 20.22 6.97 -6.45
C ASP A 188 18.85 6.65 -5.81
N LEU A 189 17.83 7.45 -6.13
CA LEU A 189 16.55 7.52 -5.44
C LEU A 189 15.57 6.40 -5.77
N ASN A 190 15.81 5.49 -6.73
CA ASN A 190 14.84 4.44 -7.05
C ASN A 190 15.48 3.17 -7.66
N ASP A 191 16.35 2.46 -6.92
CA ASP A 191 16.55 1.03 -7.23
C ASP A 191 15.29 0.26 -6.84
N VAL A 192 14.28 0.27 -7.72
CA VAL A 192 13.03 -0.44 -7.53
C VAL A 192 13.22 -1.89 -7.96
N SER A 193 12.96 -2.81 -7.04
CA SER A 193 12.89 -4.23 -7.28
C SER A 193 11.60 -4.56 -8.04
N PRO A 194 11.68 -5.28 -9.17
CA PRO A 194 10.49 -5.69 -9.92
C PRO A 194 9.55 -6.60 -9.13
N TYR A 195 10.07 -7.30 -8.13
CA TYR A 195 9.26 -8.10 -7.23
C TYR A 195 9.97 -8.34 -5.89
N VAL A 196 9.23 -8.17 -4.80
CA VAL A 196 9.62 -8.52 -3.43
C VAL A 196 8.54 -9.42 -2.86
N GLN A 197 8.93 -10.47 -2.13
CA GLN A 197 7.99 -11.35 -1.45
C GLN A 197 7.07 -10.52 -0.53
N GLY A 198 5.78 -10.78 -0.53
CA GLY A 198 4.79 -10.00 0.22
C GLY A 198 3.96 -9.05 -0.66
N MET A 199 4.46 -8.69 -1.84
CA MET A 199 3.71 -7.90 -2.83
C MET A 199 2.42 -8.59 -3.29
N ASN A 200 2.46 -9.91 -3.43
CA ASN A 200 1.28 -10.75 -3.61
C ASN A 200 0.22 -10.48 -2.51
N VAL A 201 0.62 -10.51 -1.24
CA VAL A 201 -0.31 -10.31 -0.11
C VAL A 201 -0.90 -8.89 -0.14
N LEU A 202 -0.10 -7.88 -0.47
CA LEU A 202 -0.54 -6.49 -0.63
C LEU A 202 -1.51 -6.28 -1.80
N LEU A 203 -1.35 -7.02 -2.91
CA LEU A 203 -2.24 -6.90 -4.05
C LEU A 203 -3.65 -7.43 -3.76
N ALA A 204 -3.77 -8.47 -2.93
CA ALA A 204 -5.04 -9.17 -2.74
C ALA A 204 -6.20 -8.26 -2.28
N PRO A 205 -6.06 -7.36 -1.27
CA PRO A 205 -7.14 -6.47 -0.90
C PRO A 205 -7.55 -5.52 -2.03
N PHE A 206 -6.61 -5.03 -2.83
CA PHE A 206 -6.91 -4.18 -3.99
C PHE A 206 -7.70 -4.92 -5.05
N LEU A 207 -7.28 -6.15 -5.40
CA LEU A 207 -8.01 -6.96 -6.37
C LEU A 207 -9.41 -7.30 -5.88
N TYR A 208 -9.57 -7.59 -4.58
CA TYR A 208 -10.86 -7.90 -3.96
C TYR A 208 -11.89 -6.75 -4.02
N VAL A 209 -11.44 -5.50 -3.86
CA VAL A 209 -12.34 -4.33 -3.83
C VAL A 209 -12.52 -3.67 -5.20
N SER A 210 -11.60 -3.90 -6.14
CA SER A 210 -11.61 -3.24 -7.44
C SER A 210 -12.71 -3.79 -8.36
N ARG A 211 -13.14 -2.95 -9.29
CA ARG A 211 -14.13 -3.33 -10.31
C ARG A 211 -13.51 -3.84 -11.60
N SER A 212 -12.21 -3.64 -11.77
CA SER A 212 -11.46 -4.05 -12.95
C SER A 212 -9.98 -4.27 -12.61
N GLU A 213 -9.32 -5.09 -13.41
CA GLU A 213 -7.89 -5.37 -13.29
C GLU A 213 -7.00 -4.10 -13.39
N PRO A 214 -7.22 -3.16 -14.35
CA PRO A 214 -6.44 -1.92 -14.42
C PRO A 214 -6.59 -1.03 -13.18
N GLN A 215 -7.78 -1.03 -12.55
CA GLN A 215 -8.01 -0.28 -11.32
C GLN A 215 -7.20 -0.87 -10.16
N ALA A 216 -7.21 -2.20 -10.01
CA ALA A 216 -6.41 -2.90 -9.00
C ALA A 216 -4.91 -2.64 -9.20
N PHE A 217 -4.43 -2.73 -10.44
CA PHE A 217 -3.04 -2.41 -10.79
C PHE A 217 -2.68 -0.98 -10.39
N THR A 218 -3.52 0.01 -10.73
CA THR A 218 -3.22 1.42 -10.45
C THR A 218 -3.14 1.69 -8.94
N LEU A 219 -4.09 1.14 -8.16
CA LEU A 219 -4.08 1.27 -6.71
C LEU A 219 -2.81 0.66 -6.10
N PHE A 220 -2.47 -0.55 -6.54
CA PHE A 220 -1.28 -1.27 -6.10
C PHE A 220 0.01 -0.51 -6.47
N TYR A 221 0.15 -0.10 -7.74
CA TYR A 221 1.29 0.66 -8.24
C TYR A 221 1.51 1.94 -7.43
N ASN A 222 0.45 2.71 -7.20
CA ASN A 222 0.54 3.95 -6.43
C ASN A 222 0.91 3.72 -4.96
N LEU A 223 0.40 2.66 -4.34
CA LEU A 223 0.82 2.31 -2.99
C LEU A 223 2.34 2.10 -2.97
N MET A 224 2.85 1.20 -3.82
CA MET A 224 4.27 0.84 -3.82
C MET A 224 5.18 2.01 -4.23
N MET A 225 4.86 2.72 -5.31
CA MET A 225 5.77 3.68 -5.93
C MET A 225 5.66 5.09 -5.33
N ILE A 226 4.51 5.44 -4.77
CA ILE A 226 4.25 6.80 -4.27
C ILE A 226 4.18 6.84 -2.76
N GLN A 227 3.45 5.90 -2.14
CA GLN A 227 3.22 5.94 -0.69
C GLN A 227 4.35 5.30 0.11
N MET A 228 4.96 4.22 -0.40
CA MET A 228 6.02 3.49 0.29
C MET A 228 7.18 3.02 -0.62
N PRO A 229 7.82 3.93 -1.39
CA PRO A 229 8.87 3.56 -2.35
C PRO A 229 10.05 2.80 -1.71
N ARG A 230 10.36 3.05 -0.43
CA ARG A 230 11.44 2.34 0.28
C ARG A 230 11.13 0.87 0.61
N TYR A 231 9.89 0.42 0.41
CA TYR A 231 9.47 -0.97 0.62
C TYR A 231 9.72 -1.85 -0.60
N VAL A 232 9.93 -1.24 -1.77
CA VAL A 232 10.20 -1.95 -3.04
C VAL A 232 11.65 -1.89 -3.45
N THR A 233 12.59 -1.63 -2.55
CA THR A 233 14.01 -1.72 -2.88
C THR A 233 14.50 -3.18 -2.81
N PRO A 234 15.61 -3.56 -3.48
CA PRO A 234 16.19 -4.90 -3.37
C PRO A 234 16.47 -5.35 -1.93
N THR A 235 16.77 -4.41 -1.04
CA THR A 235 17.09 -4.64 0.38
C THR A 235 15.96 -4.30 1.33
N ILE A 236 14.79 -3.87 0.82
CA ILE A 236 13.59 -3.53 1.58
C ILE A 236 13.85 -2.59 2.78
N HIS A 237 14.69 -1.58 2.60
CA HIS A 237 15.16 -0.68 3.68
C HIS A 237 13.99 -0.11 4.50
N GLY A 238 12.92 0.37 3.86
CA GLY A 238 11.75 0.90 4.55
C GLY A 238 11.07 -0.14 5.44
N THR A 239 11.00 -1.39 4.99
CA THR A 239 10.44 -2.49 5.80
C THR A 239 11.33 -2.77 7.01
N MET A 240 12.65 -2.80 6.85
CA MET A 240 13.58 -3.07 7.96
C MET A 240 13.57 -1.94 8.99
N ASP A 241 13.53 -0.69 8.54
CA ASP A 241 13.34 0.49 9.39
C ASP A 241 11.99 0.42 10.13
N GLY A 242 10.93 0.01 9.43
CA GLY A 242 9.62 -0.21 10.04
C GLY A 242 9.66 -1.26 11.18
N VAL A 243 10.40 -2.36 11.00
CA VAL A 243 10.59 -3.37 12.07
C VAL A 243 11.29 -2.77 13.29
N LYS A 244 12.36 -2.00 13.09
CA LYS A 244 13.06 -1.30 14.19
C LYS A 244 12.12 -0.32 14.90
N LEU A 245 11.34 0.44 14.14
CA LEU A 245 10.36 1.38 14.69
C LEU A 245 9.26 0.69 15.51
N VAL A 246 8.83 -0.53 15.14
CA VAL A 246 7.91 -1.32 15.98
C VAL A 246 8.52 -1.59 17.36
N GLU A 247 9.81 -1.95 17.44
CA GLU A 247 10.51 -2.16 18.72
C GLU A 247 10.64 -0.87 19.52
N ILE A 248 11.02 0.23 18.87
CA ILE A 248 11.19 1.55 19.50
C ILE A 248 9.86 2.04 20.07
N VAL A 249 8.78 1.98 19.29
CA VAL A 249 7.45 2.39 19.74
C VAL A 249 6.96 1.49 20.87
N LEU A 250 7.13 0.16 20.76
CA LEU A 250 6.74 -0.77 21.83
C LEU A 250 7.50 -0.48 23.13
N LYS A 251 8.81 -0.23 23.06
CA LYS A 251 9.63 0.11 24.22
C LYS A 251 9.21 1.44 24.85
N SER A 252 8.83 2.43 24.04
CA SER A 252 8.34 3.72 24.53
C SER A 252 7.01 3.60 25.29
N VAL A 253 6.07 2.78 24.80
CA VAL A 253 4.72 2.69 25.39
C VAL A 253 4.54 1.57 26.41
N ASP A 254 5.31 0.50 26.33
CA ASP A 254 5.28 -0.63 27.26
C ASP A 254 6.67 -1.29 27.40
N PRO A 255 7.59 -0.66 28.16
CA PRO A 255 8.95 -1.17 28.37
C PRO A 255 8.97 -2.59 28.92
N LYS A 256 7.99 -2.97 29.74
CA LYS A 256 7.91 -4.30 30.37
C LYS A 256 7.64 -5.39 29.33
N LEU A 257 6.70 -5.15 28.42
CA LEU A 257 6.43 -6.08 27.33
C LEU A 257 7.62 -6.13 26.36
N ALA A 258 8.20 -4.98 26.01
CA ALA A 258 9.39 -4.92 25.15
C ALA A 258 10.54 -5.76 25.71
N GLU A 259 10.91 -5.55 26.99
CA GLU A 259 11.99 -6.28 27.64
C GLU A 259 11.70 -7.79 27.73
N HIS A 260 10.44 -8.17 27.98
CA HIS A 260 10.03 -9.57 27.99
C HIS A 260 10.27 -10.25 26.64
N LEU A 261 9.88 -9.61 25.54
CA LEU A 261 10.09 -10.14 24.19
C LEU A 261 11.57 -10.16 23.77
N MET A 262 12.38 -9.20 24.23
CA MET A 262 13.82 -9.23 23.99
C MET A 262 14.51 -10.39 24.71
N LYS A 263 14.13 -10.66 25.98
CA LYS A 263 14.71 -11.75 26.79
C LYS A 263 14.46 -13.14 26.20
N THR A 264 13.36 -13.33 25.47
CA THR A 264 13.05 -14.61 24.81
C THR A 264 13.84 -14.84 23.52
N ARG A 265 14.90 -14.05 23.24
CA ARG A 265 15.71 -14.05 21.99
C ARG A 265 14.86 -13.93 20.73
N THR A 266 13.70 -13.30 20.87
CA THR A 266 12.78 -13.06 19.76
C THR A 266 13.21 -11.77 19.09
N SER A 267 13.89 -11.86 17.94
CA SER A 267 14.11 -10.66 17.11
C SER A 267 12.74 -10.14 16.66
N ALA A 268 12.48 -8.83 16.72
CA ALA A 268 11.25 -8.30 16.16
C ALA A 268 11.09 -8.60 14.68
N THR A 269 12.19 -8.79 13.95
CA THR A 269 12.16 -9.28 12.58
C THR A 269 11.31 -10.56 12.44
N LEU A 270 11.29 -11.44 13.43
CA LEU A 270 10.56 -12.70 13.34
C LEU A 270 9.04 -12.53 13.42
N TYR A 271 8.55 -11.52 14.13
CA TYR A 271 7.10 -11.33 14.35
C TYR A 271 6.52 -10.09 13.70
N ALA A 272 7.30 -9.01 13.59
CA ALA A 272 6.84 -7.75 13.02
C ALA A 272 7.00 -7.73 11.50
N LEU A 273 8.05 -8.35 10.94
CA LEU A 273 8.35 -8.27 9.51
C LEU A 273 7.15 -8.63 8.61
N PRO A 274 6.40 -9.73 8.83
CA PRO A 274 5.24 -10.04 7.99
C PRO A 274 4.19 -8.92 8.00
N SER A 275 3.88 -8.37 9.17
CA SER A 275 2.88 -7.31 9.34
C SER A 275 3.37 -5.96 8.82
N VAL A 276 4.66 -5.65 8.95
CA VAL A 276 5.26 -4.43 8.39
C VAL A 276 5.20 -4.52 6.86
N LEU A 277 5.76 -5.59 6.30
CA LEU A 277 5.89 -5.82 4.85
C LEU A 277 4.55 -5.86 4.12
N THR A 278 3.48 -6.30 4.78
CA THR A 278 2.17 -6.50 4.17
C THR A 278 1.09 -5.54 4.67
N LEU A 279 1.45 -4.51 5.44
CA LEU A 279 0.48 -3.59 6.06
C LEU A 279 -0.63 -4.36 6.82
N CYS A 280 -0.22 -5.35 7.61
CA CYS A 280 -1.06 -6.31 8.33
C CYS A 280 -1.95 -7.21 7.45
N ALA A 281 -1.82 -7.21 6.12
CA ALA A 281 -2.66 -8.02 5.24
C ALA A 281 -2.43 -9.54 5.37
N CYS A 282 -1.33 -9.97 5.98
CA CYS A 282 -1.11 -11.36 6.35
C CYS A 282 -1.97 -11.84 7.55
N THR A 283 -2.62 -10.93 8.28
CA THR A 283 -3.43 -11.26 9.46
C THR A 283 -4.92 -11.28 9.08
N PRO A 284 -5.65 -12.40 9.30
CA PRO A 284 -7.08 -12.47 9.04
C PRO A 284 -7.88 -11.57 10.01
N SER A 285 -9.14 -11.25 9.77
CA SER A 285 -9.93 -11.56 8.57
C SER A 285 -9.81 -10.43 7.52
N LEU A 286 -10.20 -10.74 6.27
CA LEU A 286 -10.17 -9.75 5.19
C LEU A 286 -11.09 -8.55 5.47
N ASP A 287 -12.26 -8.76 6.08
CA ASP A 287 -13.20 -7.66 6.33
C ASP A 287 -12.64 -6.65 7.35
N GLU A 288 -11.97 -7.14 8.39
CA GLU A 288 -11.29 -6.30 9.39
C GLU A 288 -10.07 -5.61 8.79
N LEU A 289 -9.33 -6.29 7.90
CA LEU A 289 -8.24 -5.68 7.15
C LEU A 289 -8.72 -4.50 6.27
N LEU A 290 -9.85 -4.64 5.58
CA LEU A 290 -10.39 -3.55 4.75
C LEU A 290 -10.73 -2.32 5.59
N LYS A 291 -11.34 -2.49 6.77
CA LYS A 291 -11.59 -1.39 7.71
C LYS A 291 -10.28 -0.75 8.19
N LEU A 292 -9.28 -1.57 8.47
CA LEU A 292 -7.95 -1.10 8.87
C LEU A 292 -7.29 -0.27 7.76
N TRP A 293 -7.44 -0.67 6.50
CA TRP A 293 -6.92 0.06 5.33
C TRP A 293 -7.72 1.32 5.00
N ASP A 294 -9.04 1.32 5.22
CA ASP A 294 -9.87 2.52 5.14
C ASP A 294 -9.33 3.62 6.09
N PHE A 295 -8.97 3.24 7.33
CA PHE A 295 -8.27 4.11 8.28
C PHE A 295 -6.85 4.48 7.79
N LEU A 296 -6.06 3.48 7.41
CA LEU A 296 -4.65 3.64 7.03
C LEU A 296 -4.47 4.63 5.87
N PHE A 297 -5.31 4.56 4.84
CA PHE A 297 -5.21 5.48 3.69
C PHE A 297 -5.81 6.87 3.99
N SER A 298 -6.69 6.97 4.99
CA SER A 298 -7.25 8.25 5.43
C SER A 298 -6.27 9.01 6.33
N PHE A 299 -5.55 8.31 7.20
CA PHE A 299 -4.58 8.89 8.12
C PHE A 299 -3.18 9.00 7.50
N GLY A 300 -2.70 7.91 6.92
CA GLY A 300 -1.38 7.78 6.29
C GLY A 300 -0.78 6.39 6.52
N VAL A 301 -0.13 5.83 5.50
CA VAL A 301 0.44 4.46 5.49
C VAL A 301 1.45 4.24 6.63
N HIS A 302 2.10 5.30 7.11
CA HIS A 302 3.07 5.24 8.21
C HIS A 302 2.47 4.70 9.51
N MET A 303 1.16 4.86 9.71
CA MET A 303 0.45 4.37 10.89
C MET A 303 0.55 2.87 11.08
N ASN A 304 0.89 2.09 10.05
CA ASN A 304 1.03 0.65 10.14
C ASN A 304 1.93 0.20 11.31
N ILE A 305 3.00 0.94 11.58
CA ILE A 305 3.90 0.67 12.72
C ILE A 305 3.14 0.68 14.05
N ILE A 306 2.33 1.71 14.27
CA ILE A 306 1.53 1.87 15.49
C ILE A 306 0.37 0.87 15.53
N LEU A 307 -0.20 0.50 14.38
CA LEU A 307 -1.23 -0.55 14.29
C LEU A 307 -0.67 -1.92 14.71
N ILE A 308 0.59 -2.23 14.38
CA ILE A 308 1.26 -3.46 14.82
C ILE A 308 1.48 -3.44 16.33
N VAL A 309 2.01 -2.34 16.88
CA VAL A 309 2.18 -2.22 18.34
C VAL A 309 0.84 -2.31 19.07
N SER A 310 -0.22 -1.71 18.51
CA SER A 310 -1.57 -1.82 19.06
C SER A 310 -2.05 -3.28 19.11
N GLN A 311 -1.78 -4.08 18.09
CA GLN A 311 -2.10 -5.52 18.11
C GLN A 311 -1.34 -6.25 19.22
N LEU A 312 -0.04 -5.98 19.40
CA LEU A 312 0.76 -6.57 20.48
C LEU A 312 0.18 -6.24 21.86
N LEU A 313 -0.21 -4.99 22.08
CA LEU A 313 -0.78 -4.54 23.34
C LEU A 313 -2.16 -5.14 23.62
N LEU A 314 -2.96 -5.42 22.58
CA LEU A 314 -4.24 -6.10 22.74
C LEU A 314 -4.11 -7.55 23.23
N ILE A 315 -2.96 -8.18 23.02
CA ILE A 315 -2.64 -9.54 23.47
C ILE A 315 -1.54 -9.55 24.55
N ARG A 316 -1.30 -8.40 25.18
CA ARG A 316 -0.21 -8.17 26.14
C ARG A 316 -0.20 -9.19 27.26
N THR A 317 -1.37 -9.44 27.85
CA THR A 317 -1.51 -10.32 29.02
C THR A 317 -1.16 -11.75 28.64
N GLU A 318 -1.61 -12.19 27.47
CA GLU A 318 -1.32 -13.49 26.91
C GLU A 318 0.17 -13.63 26.60
N LEU A 319 0.81 -12.59 26.01
CA LEU A 319 2.24 -12.59 25.73
C LEU A 319 3.09 -12.69 27.00
N LEU A 320 2.80 -11.89 28.03
CA LEU A 320 3.56 -11.90 29.28
C LEU A 320 3.43 -13.20 30.08
N ASN A 321 2.29 -13.90 29.93
CA ASN A 321 2.01 -15.14 30.65
C ASN A 321 2.38 -16.39 29.83
N ALA A 322 2.60 -16.27 28.52
CA ALA A 322 2.91 -17.39 27.66
C ALA A 322 4.30 -17.95 27.98
N LYS A 323 4.37 -19.28 28.14
CA LYS A 323 5.67 -19.99 28.24
C LYS A 323 6.51 -19.83 26.96
N ASN A 324 5.85 -19.70 25.82
CA ASN A 324 6.47 -19.46 24.52
C ASN A 324 5.65 -18.43 23.73
N PRO A 325 5.97 -17.12 23.87
CA PRO A 325 5.26 -16.04 23.18
C PRO A 325 5.28 -16.18 21.64
N MET A 326 6.25 -16.92 21.08
CA MET A 326 6.39 -17.09 19.62
C MET A 326 5.24 -17.86 18.95
N SER A 327 4.41 -18.59 19.70
CA SER A 327 3.21 -19.18 19.11
C SER A 327 2.20 -18.10 18.69
N LEU A 328 1.96 -17.12 19.57
CA LEU A 328 1.06 -15.99 19.33
C LEU A 328 1.66 -14.98 18.33
N LEU A 329 2.98 -14.80 18.37
CA LEU A 329 3.66 -13.84 17.50
C LEU A 329 3.87 -14.33 16.06
N ARG A 330 3.90 -15.65 15.81
CA ARG A 330 3.92 -16.19 14.44
C ARG A 330 2.55 -16.19 13.80
N GLN A 331 1.51 -16.31 14.61
CA GLN A 331 0.13 -16.30 14.15
C GLN A 331 -0.68 -15.40 15.07
N PHE A 332 -0.71 -14.12 14.69
CA PHE A 332 -1.51 -13.14 15.40
C PHE A 332 -2.98 -13.57 15.41
N PRO A 333 -3.72 -13.31 16.50
CA PRO A 333 -5.16 -13.44 16.48
C PRO A 333 -5.78 -12.57 15.39
N GLU A 334 -7.02 -12.89 15.02
CA GLU A 334 -7.73 -12.09 14.03
C GLU A 334 -7.75 -10.60 14.40
N LEU A 335 -7.60 -9.76 13.37
CA LEU A 335 -7.68 -8.32 13.46
C LEU A 335 -8.99 -7.91 14.13
N LYS A 336 -8.90 -6.89 14.97
CA LYS A 336 -10.03 -6.22 15.62
C LYS A 336 -9.89 -4.73 15.30
N ALA A 337 -10.20 -4.35 14.07
CA ALA A 337 -9.85 -3.06 13.48
C ALA A 337 -10.22 -1.89 14.39
N ASP A 338 -11.45 -1.84 14.91
CA ASP A 338 -11.90 -0.74 15.79
C ASP A 338 -11.07 -0.63 17.08
N LYS A 339 -10.70 -1.77 17.67
CA LYS A 339 -9.86 -1.80 18.89
C LYS A 339 -8.43 -1.38 18.58
N ILE A 340 -7.88 -1.86 17.47
CA ILE A 340 -6.53 -1.53 17.00
C ILE A 340 -6.45 -0.03 16.69
N ILE A 341 -7.40 0.50 15.91
CA ILE A 341 -7.47 1.92 15.54
C ILE A 341 -7.58 2.79 16.79
N LYS A 342 -8.51 2.50 17.69
CA LYS A 342 -8.69 3.27 18.93
C LYS A 342 -7.43 3.31 19.80
N LEU A 343 -6.75 2.18 19.94
CA LEU A 343 -5.51 2.11 20.70
C LEU A 343 -4.38 2.86 19.98
N SER A 344 -4.30 2.75 18.65
CA SER A 344 -3.28 3.44 17.86
C SER A 344 -3.35 4.96 17.98
N LEU A 345 -4.56 5.53 18.03
CA LEU A 345 -4.77 6.96 18.24
C LEU A 345 -4.35 7.41 19.65
N SER A 346 -4.49 6.54 20.66
CA SER A 346 -3.99 6.80 22.00
C SER A 346 -2.46 6.78 22.03
N ILE A 347 -1.83 5.79 21.39
CA ILE A 347 -0.36 5.67 21.29
C ILE A 347 0.25 6.87 20.55
N THR A 348 -0.37 7.28 19.45
CA THR A 348 0.11 8.42 18.64
C THR A 348 0.21 9.69 19.46
N LYS A 349 -0.67 9.87 20.46
CA LYS A 349 -0.64 11.03 21.38
C LYS A 349 0.39 10.90 22.50
N SER A 350 0.93 9.71 22.75
CA SER A 350 1.86 9.46 23.85
C SER A 350 3.33 9.38 23.42
N ILE A 351 3.59 9.12 22.13
CA ILE A 351 4.95 9.11 21.58
C ILE A 351 5.43 10.54 21.32
N SER A 352 6.75 10.73 21.29
CA SER A 352 7.36 12.03 20.99
C SER A 352 7.15 12.46 19.53
N ASP A 353 7.20 13.77 19.29
CA ASP A 353 7.12 14.33 17.94
C ASP A 353 8.28 13.84 17.06
N GLU A 354 9.46 13.66 17.65
CA GLU A 354 10.65 13.13 16.97
C GLU A 354 10.42 11.68 16.50
N LEU A 355 9.89 10.81 17.37
CA LEU A 355 9.59 9.42 16.98
C LEU A 355 8.50 9.38 15.91
N ASN A 356 7.48 10.24 16.03
CA ASN A 356 6.44 10.34 15.02
C ASN A 356 6.99 10.81 13.66
N ASP A 357 7.95 11.74 13.62
CA ASP A 357 8.63 12.16 12.38
C ASP A 357 9.39 10.98 11.72
N LEU A 358 10.12 10.18 12.51
CA LEU A 358 10.79 8.98 12.01
C LEU A 358 9.80 7.97 11.42
N ILE A 359 8.68 7.73 12.11
CA ILE A 359 7.59 6.88 11.62
C ILE A 359 7.00 7.44 10.33
N VAL A 360 6.83 8.74 10.16
CA VAL A 360 6.31 9.28 8.90
C VAL A 360 7.33 9.08 7.76
N ARG A 361 8.60 9.34 8.02
CA ARG A 361 9.66 9.41 7.00
C ARG A 361 10.21 8.05 6.55
N HIS A 362 10.11 7.00 7.36
CA HIS A 362 10.64 5.66 6.99
C HIS A 362 10.12 5.10 5.67
N LEU A 363 8.96 5.55 5.20
CA LEU A 363 8.37 5.10 3.94
C LEU A 363 9.08 5.65 2.69
N PHE A 364 9.74 6.82 2.79
CA PHE A 364 10.18 7.58 1.60
C PHE A 364 11.50 8.35 1.73
N ASP A 365 12.07 8.48 2.92
CA ASP A 365 13.30 9.24 3.15
C ASP A 365 14.46 8.31 3.52
N ASP A 366 15.49 8.22 2.67
CA ASP A 366 16.63 7.33 2.92
C ASP A 366 17.53 7.78 4.07
N SER A 367 17.55 9.07 4.39
CA SER A 367 18.35 9.60 5.51
C SER A 367 17.85 9.15 6.88
N VAL A 368 16.64 8.61 6.95
CA VAL A 368 16.01 8.25 8.23
C VAL A 368 16.58 6.98 8.85
N THR A 369 17.25 6.11 8.07
CA THR A 369 17.82 4.86 8.59
C THR A 369 18.84 5.13 9.69
N GLU A 370 19.77 6.05 9.46
CA GLU A 370 20.80 6.43 10.44
C GLU A 370 20.16 7.04 11.68
N LEU A 371 19.14 7.90 11.50
CA LEU A 371 18.42 8.52 12.62
C LEU A 371 17.67 7.50 13.48
N ILE A 372 17.14 6.43 12.88
CA ILE A 372 16.49 5.34 13.61
C ILE A 372 17.52 4.53 14.39
N ASP A 373 18.69 4.26 13.81
CA ASP A 373 19.76 3.50 14.47
C ASP A 373 20.39 4.25 15.65
N GLU A 374 20.41 5.58 15.60
CA GLU A 374 20.88 6.43 16.69
C GLU A 374 19.79 6.79 17.72
N TYR A 375 18.53 6.44 17.45
CA TYR A 375 17.41 6.82 18.30
C TYR A 375 17.46 6.11 19.66
N ASN A 376 17.60 6.89 20.73
CA ASN A 376 17.54 6.38 22.10
C ASN A 376 16.19 6.74 22.74
N PRO A 377 15.28 5.76 22.94
CA PRO A 377 13.92 5.99 23.42
C PRO A 377 13.79 6.39 24.90
#